data_AF-X1AK71-F1
#
_entry.id   AF-X1AK71-F1
#
_cell.length_a   1.000
_cell.length_b   1.000
_cell.length_c   1.000
_cell.angle_alpha   90.00
_cell.angle_beta   90.00
_cell.angle_gamma   90.00
#
_symmetry.space_group_name_H-M   'P 1'
#
loop_
_entity.id
_entity.type
_entity.pdbx_description
1 polymer ?
#
loop_
_entity_poly.entity_id
_entity_poly.type
_entity_poly.pdbx_seq_one_letter_code
_entity_poly.pdbx_strand_id
1 'polypeptide(L)'
;LFQKDLNNINFELVKQHFSSESDYTKLKLSMQILAAKILQKITYEQIQNLNYKAFTAGLIYYIGQTLDNHKIFTQSIVEQTSRFSSTTIRKKFHILIKILGDPSEFNL
;
A
#
# COMPACT_ATOMS: atom_id res chain seq x y z
N LEU A 1 6.30 1.47 -10.63
CA LEU A 1 5.45 2.53 -10.03
C LEU A 1 5.32 2.34 -8.51
N PHE A 2 4.80 1.21 -8.03
CA PHE A 2 4.63 0.94 -6.58
C PHE A 2 5.88 1.24 -5.74
N GLN A 3 7.04 0.68 -6.10
CA GLN A 3 8.30 0.91 -5.40
C GLN A 3 8.66 2.39 -5.29
N LYS A 4 8.45 3.15 -6.38
CA LYS A 4 8.70 4.60 -6.41
C LYS A 4 7.77 5.33 -5.44
N ASP A 5 6.47 5.02 -5.48
CA ASP A 5 5.47 5.67 -4.64
C ASP A 5 5.67 5.33 -3.15
N LEU A 6 6.01 4.07 -2.84
CA LEU A 6 6.34 3.64 -1.47
C LEU A 6 7.61 4.33 -0.94
N ASN A 7 8.64 4.49 -1.77
CA ASN A 7 9.87 5.16 -1.38
C ASN A 7 9.70 6.68 -1.15
N ASN A 8 8.62 7.28 -1.67
CA ASN A 8 8.31 8.69 -1.37
C ASN A 8 7.75 8.87 0.05
N ILE A 9 7.35 7.80 0.73
CA ILE A 9 6.97 7.85 2.15
C ILE A 9 8.25 7.93 2.97
N ASN A 10 8.61 9.15 3.35
CA ASN A 10 9.82 9.44 4.11
C ASN A 10 9.73 8.84 5.53
N PHE A 11 10.86 8.32 6.02
CA PHE A 11 11.00 7.81 7.38
C PHE A 11 10.52 8.81 8.43
N GLU A 12 10.79 10.11 8.24
CA GLU A 12 10.37 11.17 9.18
C GLU A 12 8.87 11.18 9.49
N LEU A 13 8.01 10.76 8.54
CA LEU A 13 6.56 10.70 8.72
C LEU A 13 6.11 9.52 9.59
N VAL A 14 6.94 8.49 9.69
CA VAL A 14 6.58 7.21 10.35
C VAL A 14 7.55 6.82 11.46
N LYS A 15 8.59 7.61 11.72
CA LYS A 15 9.69 7.29 12.66
C LYS A 15 9.22 6.90 14.05
N GLN A 16 8.10 7.45 14.51
CA GLN A 16 7.50 7.11 15.81
C GLN A 16 7.09 5.63 15.95
N HIS A 17 7.00 4.90 14.83
CA HIS A 17 6.64 3.48 14.78
C HIS A 17 7.85 2.56 14.60
N PHE A 18 9.07 3.09 14.53
CA PHE A 18 10.27 2.32 14.24
C PHE A 18 11.42 2.71 15.16
N SER A 19 12.24 1.73 15.53
CA SER A 19 13.46 1.96 16.30
C SER A 19 14.61 2.50 15.44
N SER A 20 14.58 2.24 14.13
CA SER A 20 15.61 2.68 13.19
C SER A 20 15.07 2.83 11.76
N GLU A 21 15.75 3.62 10.94
CA GLU A 21 15.47 3.71 9.49
C GLU A 21 15.74 2.38 8.77
N SER A 22 16.66 1.57 9.30
CA SER A 22 16.92 0.22 8.78
C SER A 22 15.69 -0.68 8.89
N ASP A 23 14.97 -0.63 10.01
CA ASP A 23 13.76 -1.43 10.22
C ASP A 23 12.62 -0.98 9.29
N TYR A 24 12.48 0.33 9.07
CA TYR A 24 11.56 0.85 8.07
C TYR A 24 11.94 0.39 6.65
N THR A 25 13.23 0.32 6.34
CA THR A 25 13.71 -0.17 5.04
C THR A 25 13.40 -1.64 4.84
N LYS A 26 13.58 -2.49 5.87
CA LYS A 26 13.17 -3.90 5.84
C LYS A 26 11.67 -4.05 5.61
N LEU A 27 10.85 -3.22 6.26
CA LEU A 27 9.41 -3.20 6.02
C LEU A 27 9.07 -2.81 4.58
N LYS A 28 9.70 -1.77 4.03
CA LYS A 28 9.46 -1.40 2.62
C LYS A 28 9.80 -2.54 1.66
N LEU A 29 10.86 -3.30 1.94
CA LEU A 29 11.23 -4.48 1.15
C LEU A 29 10.18 -5.58 1.27
N SER A 30 9.69 -5.89 2.47
CA SER A 30 8.64 -6.89 2.64
C SER A 30 7.34 -6.49 1.94
N MET A 31 6.96 -5.21 1.98
CA MET A 31 5.82 -4.68 1.24
C MET A 31 5.99 -4.80 -0.28
N GLN A 32 7.21 -4.61 -0.81
CA GLN A 32 7.48 -4.80 -2.25
C GLN A 32 7.33 -6.26 -2.67
N ILE A 33 7.83 -7.19 -1.85
CA ILE A 33 7.66 -8.63 -2.08
C ILE A 33 6.17 -9.00 -2.05
N LEU A 34 5.42 -8.49 -1.06
CA LEU A 34 3.99 -8.73 -0.98
C LEU A 34 3.22 -8.14 -2.16
N ALA A 35 3.56 -6.93 -2.58
CA ALA A 35 2.97 -6.30 -3.76
C ALA A 35 3.21 -7.17 -5.01
N ALA A 36 4.41 -7.72 -5.20
CA ALA A 36 4.70 -8.62 -6.30
C ALA A 36 3.82 -9.89 -6.25
N LYS A 37 3.67 -10.52 -5.07
CA LYS A 37 2.77 -11.67 -4.89
C LYS A 37 1.31 -11.32 -5.19
N ILE A 38 0.83 -10.16 -4.72
CA ILE A 38 -0.54 -9.68 -4.97
C ILE A 38 -0.76 -9.47 -6.48
N LEU A 39 0.16 -8.79 -7.15
CA LEU A 39 0.02 -8.49 -8.58
C LEU A 39 0.00 -9.75 -9.46
N GLN A 40 0.60 -10.86 -9.00
CA GLN A 40 0.47 -12.16 -9.69
C GLN A 40 -0.92 -12.79 -9.57
N LYS A 41 -1.70 -12.42 -8.53
CA LYS A 41 -3.08 -12.91 -8.32
C LYS A 41 -4.12 -12.08 -9.07
N ILE A 42 -3.78 -10.87 -9.50
CA ILE A 42 -4.71 -9.94 -10.15
C ILE A 42 -4.60 -10.12 -11.66
N THR A 43 -5.73 -10.41 -12.31
CA THR A 43 -5.76 -10.56 -13.77
C THR A 43 -5.73 -9.19 -14.44
N TYR A 44 -5.23 -9.14 -15.68
CA TYR A 44 -5.23 -7.89 -16.46
C TYR A 44 -6.63 -7.29 -16.61
N GLU A 45 -7.65 -8.13 -16.83
CA GLU A 45 -9.04 -7.71 -16.99
C GLU A 45 -9.59 -6.95 -15.79
N GLN A 46 -9.14 -7.30 -14.58
CA GLN A 46 -9.55 -6.64 -13.34
C GLN A 46 -8.97 -5.22 -13.20
N ILE A 47 -7.86 -4.91 -13.89
CA ILE A 47 -7.12 -3.65 -13.70
C ILE A 47 -6.92 -2.80 -14.96
N GLN A 48 -7.21 -3.33 -16.15
CA GLN A 48 -6.94 -2.68 -17.45
C GLN A 48 -7.53 -1.26 -17.59
N ASN A 49 -8.68 -1.00 -16.97
CA ASN A 49 -9.39 0.29 -17.04
C ASN A 49 -9.13 1.19 -15.82
N LEU A 50 -8.18 0.81 -14.95
CA LEU A 50 -7.86 1.59 -13.76
C LEU A 50 -6.74 2.59 -14.03
N ASN A 51 -6.84 3.76 -13.41
CA ASN A 51 -5.70 4.66 -13.30
C ASN A 51 -4.62 3.98 -12.44
N TYR A 52 -3.52 3.55 -13.07
CA TYR A 52 -2.44 2.81 -12.40
C TYR A 52 -1.80 3.55 -11.23
N LYS A 53 -1.70 4.88 -11.28
CA LYS A 53 -1.15 5.69 -10.18
C LYS A 53 -2.10 5.72 -8.97
N ALA A 54 -3.39 5.89 -9.22
CA ALA A 54 -4.39 5.83 -8.15
C ALA A 54 -4.47 4.41 -7.57
N PHE A 55 -4.35 3.40 -8.44
CA PHE A 55 -4.31 2.00 -8.02
C PHE A 55 -3.11 1.71 -7.12
N THR A 56 -1.89 2.18 -7.45
CA THR A 56 -0.73 2.01 -6.56
C THR A 56 -0.91 2.67 -5.20
N ALA A 57 -1.53 3.85 -5.13
CA ALA A 57 -1.87 4.47 -3.85
C ALA A 57 -2.82 3.59 -3.02
N GLY A 58 -3.87 3.04 -3.65
CA GLY A 58 -4.76 2.07 -3.02
C GLY A 58 -4.04 0.79 -2.57
N LEU A 59 -3.10 0.30 -3.37
CA LEU A 59 -2.32 -0.91 -3.08
C LEU A 59 -1.37 -0.71 -1.89
N ILE A 60 -0.71 0.44 -1.79
CA ILE A 60 0.12 0.79 -0.63
C ILE A 60 -0.75 0.79 0.63
N TYR A 61 -1.92 1.42 0.57
CA TYR A 61 -2.83 1.45 1.70
C TYR A 61 -3.32 0.04 2.06
N TYR A 62 -3.73 -0.78 1.08
CA TYR A 62 -4.15 -2.16 1.30
C TYR A 62 -3.08 -3.00 2.01
N ILE A 63 -1.85 -3.02 1.47
CA ILE A 63 -0.72 -3.72 2.09
C ILE A 63 -0.40 -3.16 3.47
N GLY A 64 -0.50 -1.85 3.65
CA GLY A 64 -0.36 -1.22 4.96
C GLY A 64 -1.36 -1.72 6.00
N GLN A 65 -2.57 -2.11 5.57
CA GLN A 65 -3.60 -2.69 6.44
C GLN A 65 -3.39 -4.19 6.71
N THR A 66 -2.49 -4.88 6.01
CA THR A 66 -2.12 -6.27 6.32
C THR A 66 -1.01 -6.35 7.38
N LEU A 67 -0.48 -5.22 7.83
CA LEU A 67 0.59 -5.17 8.84
C LEU A 67 -0.01 -5.25 10.24
N ASP A 68 0.70 -5.92 11.16
CA ASP A 68 0.33 -5.99 12.59
C ASP A 68 0.08 -4.58 13.18
N ASN A 69 0.85 -3.60 12.73
CA ASN A 69 0.64 -2.20 13.06
C ASN A 69 0.08 -1.41 11.86
N HIS A 70 -1.22 -1.60 11.61
CA HIS A 70 -1.98 -0.93 10.55
C HIS A 70 -1.97 0.62 10.63
N LYS A 71 -1.52 1.20 11.76
CA LYS A 71 -1.46 2.65 11.99
C LYS A 71 -0.28 3.31 11.27
N ILE A 72 0.69 2.54 10.76
CA ILE A 72 1.87 3.07 10.07
C ILE A 72 1.49 3.72 8.74
N PHE A 73 0.61 3.08 7.96
CA PHE A 73 0.22 3.54 6.63
C PHE A 73 -1.24 4.00 6.63
N THR A 74 -1.50 5.12 7.30
CA THR A 74 -2.84 5.74 7.27
C THR A 74 -3.16 6.30 5.89
N GLN A 75 -4.46 6.54 5.62
CA GLN A 75 -4.90 7.20 4.38
C GLN A 75 -4.22 8.56 4.21
N SER A 76 -4.03 9.31 5.30
CA SER A 76 -3.38 10.62 5.28
C SER A 76 -1.91 10.55 4.83
N ILE A 77 -1.16 9.56 5.32
CA ILE A 77 0.24 9.37 4.91
C ILE A 77 0.34 9.04 3.42
N VAL A 78 -0.55 8.17 2.93
CA VAL A 78 -0.57 7.80 1.50
C VAL A 78 -1.05 8.97 0.62
N GLU A 79 -1.97 9.80 1.10
CA GLU A 79 -2.44 11.00 0.40
C GLU A 79 -1.31 12.02 0.20
N GLN A 80 -0.52 12.28 1.24
CA GLN A 80 0.61 13.20 1.18
C GLN A 80 1.64 12.83 0.11
N THR A 81 1.85 11.53 -0.13
CA THR A 81 2.89 11.06 -1.05
C THR A 81 2.39 10.75 -2.44
N SER A 82 1.14 10.31 -2.57
CA SER A 82 0.55 9.92 -3.86
C SER A 82 -0.14 11.06 -4.60
N ARG A 83 -0.45 12.18 -3.91
CA ARG A 83 -1.24 13.31 -4.43
C ARG A 83 -2.66 12.93 -4.87
N PHE A 84 -3.18 11.79 -4.40
CA PHE A 84 -4.59 11.41 -4.55
C PHE A 84 -5.33 11.64 -3.24
N SER A 85 -6.56 12.15 -3.33
CA SER A 85 -7.40 12.35 -2.15
C SER A 85 -7.67 11.05 -1.40
N SER A 86 -7.85 11.13 -0.08
CA SER A 86 -8.27 9.99 0.75
C SER A 86 -9.49 9.25 0.18
N THR A 87 -10.46 9.96 -0.42
CA THR A 87 -11.62 9.34 -1.08
C THR A 87 -11.21 8.47 -2.28
N THR A 88 -10.26 8.93 -3.08
CA THR A 88 -9.74 8.17 -4.23
C THR A 88 -9.00 6.93 -3.74
N ILE A 89 -8.13 7.07 -2.74
CA ILE A 89 -7.38 5.97 -2.13
C ILE A 89 -8.36 4.92 -1.58
N ARG A 90 -9.38 5.35 -0.84
CA ARG A 90 -10.42 4.47 -0.28
C ARG A 90 -11.19 3.71 -1.35
N LYS A 91 -11.57 4.38 -2.46
CA LYS A 91 -12.23 3.70 -3.59
C LYS A 91 -11.35 2.60 -4.18
N LYS A 92 -10.04 2.84 -4.33
CA LYS A 92 -9.10 1.83 -4.86
C LYS A 92 -8.83 0.70 -3.86
N PHE A 93 -8.76 1.03 -2.57
CA PHE A 93 -8.72 0.04 -1.50
C PHE A 93 -9.92 -0.92 -1.51
N HIS A 94 -11.14 -0.40 -1.67
CA HIS A 94 -12.33 -1.26 -1.76
C HIS A 94 -12.35 -2.14 -3.03
N ILE A 95 -11.76 -1.69 -4.14
CA ILE A 95 -11.56 -2.55 -5.31
C ILE A 95 -10.61 -3.71 -4.95
N LEU A 96 -9.51 -3.42 -4.26
CA LEU A 96 -8.58 -4.45 -3.82
C LEU A 96 -9.22 -5.44 -2.85
N ILE A 97 -10.06 -4.99 -1.90
CA ILE A 97 -10.84 -5.89 -1.04
C ILE A 97 -11.72 -6.82 -1.87
N LYS A 98 -12.41 -6.30 -2.89
CA LYS A 98 -13.28 -7.13 -3.75
C LYS A 98 -12.50 -8.19 -4.54
N ILE A 99 -11.22 -7.94 -4.84
CA ILE A 99 -10.37 -8.85 -5.62
C ILE A 99 -9.64 -9.84 -4.70
N LEU A 100 -9.14 -9.38 -3.56
CA LEU A 100 -8.17 -10.07 -2.73
C LEU A 100 -8.72 -10.53 -1.38
N GLY A 101 -9.89 -10.04 -0.96
CA GLY A 101 -10.45 -10.26 0.37
C GLY A 101 -9.99 -9.24 1.41
N ASP A 102 -10.37 -9.48 2.66
CA ASP A 102 -10.03 -8.61 3.79
C ASP A 102 -8.50 -8.57 3.99
N PRO A 103 -7.87 -7.40 4.09
CA PRO A 103 -6.43 -7.30 4.32
C PRO A 103 -5.97 -7.92 5.65
N SER A 104 -6.82 -7.98 6.68
CA SER A 104 -6.49 -8.60 7.97
C SER A 104 -6.41 -10.12 7.91
N GLU A 105 -7.06 -10.73 6.91
CA GLU A 105 -7.03 -12.18 6.65
C GLU A 105 -5.97 -12.54 5.59
N PHE A 106 -5.24 -11.55 5.07
CA PHE A 106 -4.26 -11.77 4.01
C PHE A 106 -2.99 -12.41 4.59
N ASN A 107 -3.00 -13.74 4.65
CA ASN A 107 -1.84 -14.52 5.10
C ASN A 107 -0.61 -14.27 4.21
N LEU A 108 0.47 -13.83 4.84
CA LEU A 108 1.75 -13.43 4.25
C LEU A 108 2.67 -14.61 3.89
#